data_AF-A0A2N8MAN0-F1
#
_entry.id   AF-A0A2N8MAN0-F1
#
_cell.length_a   1.000
_cell.length_b   1.000
_cell.length_c   1.000
_cell.angle_alpha   90.00
_cell.angle_beta   90.00
_cell.angle_gamma   90.00
#
_symmetry.space_group_name_H-M   'P 1'
#
loop_
_entity.id
_entity.type
_entity.pdbx_description
1 polymer ?
#
loop_
_entity_poly.entity_id
_entity_poly.type
_entity_poly.pdbx_seq_one_letter_code
_entity_poly.pdbx_strand_id
1 'polypeptide(L)'
;MKNMLITAMMIAISTPALSQAQYVPQTCAYGYYLNTENVCVHKPTAVPHEGATALCRDGLYSYATRGPDICANHGGIAELLR
;
A
#
# COMPACT_ATOMS: atom_id res chain seq x y z
N MET A 1 12.15 -52.98 44.33
CA MET A 1 13.15 -52.94 43.25
C MET A 1 12.54 -52.20 42.08
N LYS A 2 13.19 -51.11 41.64
CA LYS A 2 12.99 -50.28 40.42
C LYS A 2 11.56 -49.77 40.14
N ASN A 3 11.27 -48.48 40.36
CA ASN A 3 11.57 -47.33 39.48
C ASN A 3 11.31 -47.60 38.00
N MET A 4 10.26 -46.96 37.45
CA MET A 4 10.36 -46.38 36.10
C MET A 4 9.42 -45.18 35.98
N LEU A 5 9.94 -44.01 36.34
CA LEU A 5 9.38 -42.71 35.97
C LEU A 5 9.56 -42.57 34.47
N ILE A 6 8.46 -42.62 33.72
CA ILE A 6 8.46 -42.33 32.28
C ILE A 6 8.40 -40.82 32.14
N THR A 7 9.56 -40.20 31.97
CA THR A 7 9.70 -38.78 31.66
C THR A 7 9.14 -38.54 30.25
N ALA A 8 7.94 -37.98 30.14
CA ALA A 8 7.36 -37.57 28.87
C ALA A 8 8.15 -36.38 28.32
N MET A 9 9.11 -36.64 27.42
CA MET A 9 9.72 -35.59 26.60
C MET A 9 8.68 -35.08 25.62
N MET A 10 8.08 -33.93 25.95
CA MET A 10 7.25 -33.15 25.04
C MET A 10 8.14 -32.62 23.91
N ILE A 11 8.18 -33.33 22.79
CA ILE A 11 8.77 -32.82 21.55
C ILE A 11 7.83 -31.72 21.06
N ALA A 12 8.20 -30.47 21.32
CA ALA A 12 7.51 -29.30 20.80
C ALA A 12 7.72 -29.27 19.27
N ILE A 13 6.73 -29.74 18.52
CA ILE A 13 6.72 -29.66 17.06
C ILE A 13 6.40 -28.20 16.72
N SER A 14 7.43 -27.40 16.44
CA SER A 14 7.30 -26.04 15.93
C SER A 14 6.73 -26.09 14.51
N THR A 15 5.41 -25.98 14.39
CA THR A 15 4.75 -25.79 13.10
C THR A 15 5.25 -24.50 12.45
N PRO A 16 5.79 -24.52 11.22
CA PRO A 16 6.07 -23.29 10.50
C PRO A 16 4.74 -22.59 10.22
N ALA A 17 4.60 -21.36 10.70
CA ALA A 17 3.49 -20.51 10.31
C ALA A 17 3.57 -20.29 8.80
N LEU A 18 2.60 -20.83 8.05
CA LEU A 18 2.44 -20.51 6.64
C LEU A 18 2.18 -19.00 6.56
N SER A 19 3.18 -18.28 6.05
CA SER A 19 3.08 -16.85 5.78
C SER A 19 1.99 -16.67 4.73
N GLN A 20 0.82 -16.22 5.18
CA GLN A 20 -0.29 -15.90 4.29
C GLN A 20 0.17 -14.70 3.47
N ALA A 21 0.59 -14.93 2.23
CA ALA A 21 0.73 -13.87 1.25
C ALA A 21 -0.65 -13.23 1.12
N GLN A 22 -0.84 -12.11 1.81
CA GLN A 22 -2.09 -11.37 1.76
C GLN A 22 -2.35 -11.03 0.29
N TYR A 23 -3.52 -11.44 -0.19
CA TYR A 23 -3.99 -11.09 -1.52
C TYR A 23 -4.13 -9.56 -1.57
N VAL A 24 -3.11 -8.89 -2.11
CA VAL A 24 -3.20 -7.47 -2.47
C VAL A 24 -3.98 -7.44 -3.77
N PRO A 25 -5.22 -6.93 -3.80
CA PRO A 25 -5.99 -6.85 -5.03
C PRO A 25 -5.16 -6.05 -6.05
N GLN A 26 -4.73 -6.73 -7.11
CA GLN A 26 -3.85 -6.18 -8.15
C GLN A 26 -4.55 -5.12 -9.02
N THR A 27 -5.81 -4.80 -8.72
CA THR A 27 -6.65 -3.90 -9.48
C THR A 27 -7.29 -2.90 -8.54
N CYS A 28 -6.91 -1.64 -8.67
CA CYS A 28 -7.60 -0.55 -8.00
C CYS A 28 -9.00 -0.36 -8.61
N ALA A 29 -9.90 0.25 -7.85
CA ALA A 29 -11.20 0.66 -8.35
C ALA A 29 -11.06 1.58 -9.58
N TYR A 30 -12.12 1.67 -10.39
CA TYR A 30 -12.15 2.63 -11.50
C TYR A 30 -11.89 4.05 -10.98
N GLY A 31 -11.08 4.82 -11.72
CA GLY A 31 -10.66 6.15 -11.30
C GLY A 31 -9.41 6.16 -10.40
N TYR A 32 -8.83 5.00 -10.06
CA TYR A 32 -7.62 4.91 -9.25
C TYR A 32 -6.47 4.22 -10.03
N TYR A 33 -5.24 4.46 -9.60
CA TYR A 33 -4.05 3.73 -10.04
C TYR A 33 -3.29 3.20 -8.82
N LEU A 34 -2.53 2.12 -9.01
CA LEU A 34 -1.65 1.55 -7.98
C LEU A 34 -0.30 2.27 -8.04
N ASN A 35 0.11 2.92 -6.95
CA ASN A 35 1.43 3.54 -6.87
C ASN A 35 2.53 2.52 -6.50
N THR A 36 3.78 2.99 -6.42
CA THR A 36 4.95 2.14 -6.09
C THR A 36 4.92 1.56 -4.67
N GLU A 37 4.03 2.05 -3.80
CA GLU A 37 3.82 1.53 -2.44
C GLU A 37 2.66 0.53 -2.37
N ASN A 38 2.10 0.14 -3.50
CA ASN A 38 0.89 -0.67 -3.59
C ASN A 38 -0.34 -0.02 -2.93
N VAL A 39 -0.41 1.32 -2.95
CA VAL A 39 -1.56 2.10 -2.50
C VAL A 39 -2.36 2.58 -3.71
N CYS A 40 -3.69 2.41 -3.66
CA CYS A 40 -4.58 2.93 -4.67
C CYS A 40 -4.78 4.44 -4.49
N VAL A 41 -4.31 5.22 -5.45
CA VAL A 41 -4.39 6.69 -5.47
C VAL A 41 -5.36 7.12 -6.56
N HIS A 42 -6.18 8.13 -6.29
CA HIS A 42 -7.11 8.65 -7.28
C HIS A 42 -6.34 9.24 -8.48
N LYS A 43 -6.81 8.95 -9.69
CA LYS A 43 -6.22 9.50 -10.93
C LYS A 43 -6.39 11.02 -10.95
N PRO A 44 -5.46 11.77 -11.56
CA PRO A 44 -5.61 13.21 -11.66
C PRO A 44 -6.89 13.63 -12.39
N THR A 45 -7.55 14.69 -11.91
CA THR A 45 -8.82 15.18 -12.45
C THR A 45 -8.74 16.67 -12.76
N ALA A 46 -9.57 17.15 -13.70
CA ALA A 46 -9.63 18.57 -14.04
C ALA A 46 -10.36 19.42 -12.98
N VAL A 47 -11.28 18.82 -12.23
CA VAL A 47 -11.98 19.45 -11.11
C VAL A 47 -11.50 18.78 -9.83
N PRO A 48 -11.03 19.54 -8.82
CA PRO A 48 -10.57 18.95 -7.58
C PRO A 48 -11.76 18.45 -6.77
N HIS A 49 -11.54 17.35 -6.06
CA HIS A 49 -12.36 16.96 -4.92
C HIS A 49 -11.50 16.89 -3.65
N GLU A 50 -12.14 16.55 -2.55
CA GLU A 50 -11.47 16.24 -1.27
C GLU A 50 -10.24 15.36 -1.49
N GLY A 51 -9.12 15.76 -0.87
CA GLY A 51 -7.87 15.00 -0.91
C GLY A 51 -6.93 15.35 -2.07
N ALA A 52 -7.25 16.35 -2.91
CA ALA A 52 -6.27 16.88 -3.85
C ALA A 52 -5.05 17.44 -3.09
N THR A 53 -3.86 17.02 -3.48
CA THR A 53 -2.59 17.37 -2.79
C THR A 53 -1.79 18.42 -3.55
N ALA A 54 -2.01 18.55 -4.87
CA ALA A 54 -1.32 19.51 -5.71
C ALA A 54 -2.13 19.83 -6.98
N LEU A 55 -1.94 21.04 -7.52
CA LEU A 55 -2.24 21.39 -8.90
C LEU A 55 -0.99 21.14 -9.76
N CYS A 56 -1.14 20.40 -10.85
CA CYS A 56 -0.09 20.13 -11.82
C CYS A 56 -0.01 21.21 -12.91
N ARG A 57 1.12 21.28 -13.62
CA ARG A 57 1.33 22.32 -14.66
C ARG A 57 0.43 22.17 -15.89
N ASP A 58 -0.14 20.99 -16.11
CA ASP A 58 -1.12 20.75 -17.17
C ASP A 58 -2.58 21.08 -16.74
N GLY A 59 -2.76 21.57 -15.51
CA GLY A 59 -4.06 21.96 -14.97
C GLY A 59 -4.84 20.84 -14.28
N LEU A 60 -4.30 19.62 -14.20
CA LEU A 60 -4.93 18.54 -13.45
C LEU A 60 -4.54 18.57 -11.97
N TYR A 61 -5.46 18.12 -11.12
CA TYR A 61 -5.26 18.00 -9.67
C TYR A 61 -4.75 16.60 -9.33
N SER A 62 -3.59 16.51 -8.68
CA SER A 62 -2.99 15.26 -8.20
C SER A 62 -3.50 14.91 -6.81
N TYR A 63 -3.60 13.61 -6.53
CA TYR A 63 -4.00 13.04 -5.23
C TYR A 63 -2.88 12.22 -4.57
N ALA A 64 -1.70 12.16 -5.21
CA ALA A 64 -0.54 11.49 -4.63
C ALA A 64 -0.03 12.23 -3.39
N THR A 65 0.34 11.51 -2.34
CA THR A 65 0.91 12.11 -1.12
C THR A 65 2.44 12.08 -1.11
N ARG A 66 3.05 11.26 -1.97
CA ARG A 66 4.50 11.12 -2.10
C ARG A 66 5.08 12.02 -3.17
N GLY A 67 6.07 12.82 -2.79
CA GLY A 67 6.77 13.76 -3.67
C GLY A 67 7.11 13.23 -5.07
N PRO A 68 7.77 12.05 -5.21
CA PRO A 68 8.12 11.49 -6.51
C PRO A 68 6.95 11.17 -7.43
N ASP A 69 5.76 10.93 -6.87
CA ASP A 69 4.56 10.55 -7.62
C ASP A 69 3.71 11.78 -7.98
N ILE A 70 3.84 12.88 -7.22
CA ILE A 70 3.05 14.09 -7.43
C ILE A 70 3.42 14.72 -8.77
N CYS A 71 2.43 14.79 -9.66
CA CYS A 71 2.53 15.43 -10.99
C CYS A 71 3.68 14.89 -11.88
N ALA A 72 4.19 13.68 -11.63
CA ALA A 72 5.34 13.12 -12.33
C ALA A 72 5.14 13.06 -13.86
N ASN A 73 3.91 12.74 -14.30
CA ASN A 73 3.53 12.69 -15.72
C ASN A 73 2.79 13.95 -16.20
N HIS A 74 2.70 14.98 -15.34
CA HIS A 74 1.87 16.17 -15.52
C HIS A 74 2.69 17.47 -15.49
N GLY A 75 3.97 17.38 -15.89
CA GLY A 75 4.88 18.51 -15.97
C GLY A 75 5.39 19.05 -14.62
N GLY A 76 5.16 18.32 -13.54
CA GLY A 76 5.53 18.73 -12.18
C GLY A 76 4.48 19.62 -11.50
N ILE A 77 4.79 20.01 -10.27
CA ILE A 77 3.90 20.77 -9.39
C ILE A 77 3.84 22.23 -9.86
N ALA A 78 2.62 22.76 -10.02
CA ALA A 78 2.36 24.19 -10.13
C ALA A 78 2.09 24.81 -8.75
N GLU A 79 1.25 24.14 -7.94
CA GLU A 79 0.89 24.56 -6.59
C GLU A 79 0.70 23.33 -5.68
N LEU A 80 1.14 23.43 -4.43
CA LEU A 80 0.87 22.43 -3.39
C LEU A 80 -0.37 22.85 -2.58
N LEU A 81 -1.31 21.94 -2.35
CA LEU A 81 -2.62 22.24 -1.75
C LEU A 81 -2.77 21.79 -0.30
N ARG A 82 -1.69 21.34 0.33
CA ARG A 82 -1.63 20.79 1.69
C ARG A 82 -0.79 21.64 2.63
#